data_AF-A0A954ZZ27-F1
#
_entry.id   AF-A0A954ZZ27-F1
#
_cell.length_a   1.000
_cell.length_b   1.000
_cell.length_c   1.000
_cell.angle_alpha   90.00
_cell.angle_beta   90.00
_cell.angle_gamma   90.00
#
_symmetry.space_group_name_H-M   'P 1'
#
loop_
_entity.id
_entity.type
_entity.pdbx_description
1 polymer ?
#
loop_
_entity_poly.entity_id
_entity_poly.type
_entity_poly.pdbx_seq_one_letter_code
_entity_poly.pdbx_strand_id
1 'polypeptide(L)'
;MTNLLSIQSMTLAEFTVLVSPWKPILMLVPFVAWAWFLSTVIDKQADRFHLGRNKWNAWLISVGLLGFVGSLLLPIASAFTFLISLGIIVVVLGASLMTFISVTNKDPRVPEHLRIRFDTQSWKEAKEAKREAKLAGKAELTITGPGKVLVPVPEGESEAFVVRTAAERIYIEGRNRRATQVDVALVAEGKYGVSVLVDGVPTAVEQLPAQDAIRIIDFWKAASGLDVADRRKKQVGTAKVAQGPDEHEISVTTSGVPGGMQLTMVYDPSKAVQLSINNMGFSDTQLKTLRSMAEVGKGGLVLVAGAVDGGRTTLLYALTKLHDPYTLNIETVEIDVEDDLEGVRQNVWVPKADGPDFGTFARSSLRRDPQVVTVMEMPDQATAKVASALDDTRTRLYLGLRTRDTLKALQTYVQAVGDVDTAVKPLAGVVSVRLMRRLCQNCRQPYKPDAAMLQKLGLPADRVQQLFKKGGQVLIKNKPDICPACNGSGYFGMIGVYELIPIEKAERELIKTGNLPALRASAKKRQLPTMQQAAILRAVEGVTSVEEVMRVMASSSSGAPSQAATQVKAGASA
;
A
#
# COMPACT_ATOMS: atom_id res chain seq x y z
N MET A 1 23.87 102.13 26.18
CA MET A 1 22.78 102.26 27.17
C MET A 1 21.49 101.79 26.52
N THR A 2 20.92 100.74 27.11
CA THR A 2 19.50 100.31 27.06
C THR A 2 18.84 99.94 25.73
N ASN A 3 18.62 98.63 25.62
CA ASN A 3 17.52 97.90 24.97
C ASN A 3 17.61 97.59 23.48
N LEU A 4 18.43 96.57 23.25
CA LEU A 4 18.39 95.60 22.17
C LEU A 4 17.01 94.89 22.04
N LEU A 5 16.59 94.72 20.78
CA LEU A 5 16.07 93.49 20.17
C LEU A 5 14.84 92.82 20.80
N SER A 6 13.69 92.85 20.11
CA SER A 6 13.37 91.85 19.08
C SER A 6 11.89 91.97 18.69
N ILE A 7 11.61 92.67 17.60
CA ILE A 7 10.38 92.44 16.84
C ILE A 7 10.73 91.27 15.92
N GLN A 8 10.59 90.04 16.43
CA GLN A 8 10.62 88.86 15.57
C GLN A 8 9.34 88.88 14.75
N SER A 9 9.56 89.17 13.47
CA SER A 9 8.73 88.79 12.33
C SER A 9 7.89 87.54 12.61
N MET A 10 6.57 87.69 12.52
CA MET A 10 5.66 86.58 12.33
C MET A 10 6.02 85.92 10.99
N THR A 11 6.90 84.94 11.01
CA THR A 11 7.16 84.05 9.89
C THR A 11 6.06 82.99 9.87
N LEU A 12 5.40 82.89 8.71
CA LEU A 12 4.49 81.83 8.30
C LEU A 12 5.20 80.46 8.24
N ALA A 13 5.75 79.98 9.35
CA ALA A 13 6.58 78.77 9.40
C ALA A 13 6.57 78.02 10.74
N GLU A 14 5.52 78.14 11.55
CA GLU A 14 5.23 77.19 12.66
C GLU A 14 3.94 76.37 12.36
N PHE A 15 3.90 75.74 11.19
CA PHE A 15 2.99 74.62 10.92
C PHE A 15 3.74 73.30 11.13
N THR A 16 4.31 73.11 12.32
CA THR A 16 5.05 71.90 12.69
C THR A 16 4.24 71.10 13.72
N VAL A 17 3.40 70.20 13.19
CA VAL A 17 2.96 68.93 13.81
C VAL A 17 2.47 69.04 15.27
N LEU A 18 1.26 69.58 15.46
CA LEU A 18 0.54 69.54 16.76
C LEU A 18 -0.02 68.16 17.13
N VAL A 19 0.07 67.15 16.26
CA VAL A 19 -0.45 65.79 16.52
C VAL A 19 0.59 64.75 16.16
N SER A 20 1.08 64.01 17.15
CA SER A 20 2.00 62.88 16.95
C SER A 20 1.33 61.79 16.09
N PRO A 21 1.96 61.31 14.99
CA PRO A 21 1.32 60.47 13.98
C PRO A 21 0.86 59.09 14.46
N TRP A 22 1.37 58.58 15.59
CA TRP A 22 0.97 57.29 16.15
C TRP A 22 -0.36 57.34 16.93
N LYS A 23 -0.77 58.52 17.43
CA LYS A 23 -1.99 58.67 18.24
C LYS A 23 -3.27 58.35 17.45
N PRO A 24 -3.46 58.84 16.20
CA PRO A 24 -4.58 58.43 15.35
C PRO A 24 -4.58 56.93 15.04
N ILE A 25 -3.41 56.34 14.82
CA ILE A 25 -3.28 54.90 14.52
C ILE A 25 -3.77 54.06 15.70
N LEU A 26 -3.35 54.41 16.93
CA LEU A 26 -3.83 53.71 18.13
C LEU A 26 -5.32 53.94 18.42
N MET A 27 -5.86 55.12 18.07
CA MET A 27 -7.31 55.36 18.18
C MET A 27 -8.13 54.49 17.24
N LEU A 28 -7.59 54.06 16.09
CA LEU A 28 -8.30 53.18 15.16
C LEU A 28 -8.37 51.72 15.65
N VAL A 29 -7.47 51.28 16.52
CA VAL A 29 -7.42 49.87 16.97
C VAL A 29 -8.73 49.42 17.63
N PRO A 30 -9.33 50.17 18.59
CA PRO A 30 -10.65 49.84 19.12
C PRO A 30 -11.77 49.79 18.07
N PHE A 31 -11.75 50.70 17.09
CA PHE A 31 -12.77 50.73 16.03
C PHE A 31 -12.66 49.52 15.10
N VAL A 32 -11.45 49.12 14.72
CA VAL A 32 -11.23 47.94 13.87
C VAL A 32 -11.68 46.67 14.60
N ALA A 33 -11.31 46.53 15.88
CA ALA A 33 -11.74 45.39 16.69
C ALA A 33 -13.27 45.34 16.86
N TRP A 34 -13.90 46.49 17.12
CA TRP A 34 -15.35 46.62 17.25
C TRP A 34 -16.08 46.34 15.92
N ALA A 35 -15.63 46.90 14.79
CA ALA A 35 -16.22 46.68 13.47
C ALA A 35 -16.07 45.23 13.00
N TRP A 36 -14.95 44.59 13.31
CA TRP A 36 -14.74 43.16 13.06
C TRP A 36 -15.76 42.31 13.84
N PHE A 37 -15.96 42.58 15.12
CA PHE A 37 -16.94 41.86 15.94
C PHE A 37 -18.38 42.09 15.47
N LEU A 38 -18.72 43.32 15.06
CA LEU A 38 -20.02 43.65 14.49
C LEU A 38 -20.34 42.83 13.25
N SER A 39 -19.43 42.82 12.26
CA SER A 39 -19.65 42.15 10.98
C SER A 39 -19.64 40.63 11.08
N THR A 40 -18.81 40.07 11.95
CA THR A 40 -18.63 38.61 12.05
C THR A 40 -19.65 37.93 12.95
N VAL A 41 -20.10 38.61 14.00
CA VAL A 41 -20.97 38.02 15.04
C VAL A 41 -22.34 38.68 15.06
N ILE A 42 -22.41 40.00 15.30
CA ILE A 42 -23.68 40.70 15.56
C ILE A 42 -24.58 40.76 14.33
N ASP A 43 -24.06 41.15 13.17
CA ASP A 43 -24.84 41.26 11.93
C ASP A 43 -25.43 39.91 11.52
N LYS A 44 -24.62 38.85 11.61
CA LYS A 44 -25.05 37.48 11.31
C LYS A 44 -26.11 36.96 12.28
N GLN A 45 -25.99 37.27 13.57
CA GLN A 45 -27.00 36.88 14.55
C GLN A 45 -28.30 37.65 14.39
N ALA A 46 -28.23 38.96 14.14
CA ALA A 46 -29.41 39.79 13.91
C ALA A 46 -30.20 39.34 12.67
N ASP A 47 -29.49 38.89 11.62
CA ASP A 47 -30.08 38.29 10.42
C ASP A 47 -30.70 36.92 10.73
N ARG A 48 -29.94 36.03 11.39
CA ARG A 48 -30.34 34.65 11.68
C ARG A 48 -31.58 34.54 12.57
N PHE A 49 -31.77 35.48 13.49
CA PHE A 49 -32.89 35.48 14.44
C PHE A 49 -33.93 36.57 14.15
N HIS A 50 -33.85 37.23 12.98
CA HIS A 50 -34.77 38.28 12.54
C HIS A 50 -34.98 39.41 13.57
N LEU A 51 -33.91 39.85 14.24
CA LEU A 51 -33.96 40.83 15.34
C LEU A 51 -34.02 42.30 14.86
N GLY A 52 -34.45 42.54 13.61
CA GLY A 52 -34.49 43.87 13.01
C GLY A 52 -33.10 44.40 12.65
N ARG A 53 -32.36 43.62 11.86
CA ARG A 53 -30.98 43.89 11.37
C ARG A 53 -30.73 45.35 10.98
N ASN A 54 -31.62 45.94 10.17
CA ASN A 54 -31.46 47.33 9.70
C ASN A 54 -31.49 48.35 10.86
N LYS A 55 -32.31 48.12 11.89
CA LYS A 55 -32.40 49.02 13.05
C LYS A 55 -31.14 48.91 13.92
N TRP A 56 -30.65 47.70 14.16
CA TRP A 56 -29.42 47.48 14.92
C TRP A 56 -28.18 47.98 14.21
N ASN A 57 -28.06 47.73 12.91
CA ASN A 57 -26.94 48.24 12.12
C ASN A 57 -26.96 49.77 12.06
N ALA A 58 -28.12 50.39 11.85
CA ALA A 58 -28.24 51.85 11.88
C ALA A 58 -27.84 52.43 13.24
N TRP A 59 -28.28 51.82 14.34
CA TRP A 59 -27.92 52.26 15.68
C TRP A 59 -26.43 52.09 15.98
N LEU A 60 -25.86 50.92 15.72
CA LEU A 60 -24.45 50.62 15.99
C LEU A 60 -23.54 51.50 15.14
N ILE A 61 -23.81 51.64 13.84
CA ILE A 61 -23.05 52.53 12.95
C ILE A 61 -23.15 53.98 13.42
N SER A 62 -24.32 54.44 13.87
CA SER A 62 -24.48 55.79 14.42
C SER A 62 -23.65 56.00 15.69
N VAL A 63 -23.63 55.02 16.61
CA VAL A 63 -22.80 55.08 17.82
C VAL A 63 -21.31 55.06 17.47
N GLY A 64 -20.89 54.23 16.51
CA GLY A 64 -19.52 54.19 16.02
C GLY A 64 -19.08 55.51 15.37
N LEU A 65 -19.95 56.10 14.54
CA LEU A 65 -19.67 57.39 13.89
C LEU A 65 -19.60 58.53 14.91
N LEU A 66 -20.53 58.58 15.86
CA LEU A 66 -20.52 59.58 16.94
C LEU A 66 -19.30 59.42 17.85
N GLY A 67 -18.92 58.17 18.17
CA GLY A 67 -17.69 57.89 18.92
C GLY A 67 -16.44 58.33 18.15
N PHE A 68 -16.40 58.11 16.84
CA PHE A 68 -15.28 58.51 15.98
C PHE A 68 -15.18 60.04 15.87
N VAL A 69 -16.29 60.73 15.59
CA VAL A 69 -16.32 62.20 15.53
C VAL A 69 -15.98 62.80 16.89
N GLY A 70 -16.54 62.24 17.97
CA GLY A 70 -16.21 62.66 19.33
C GLY A 70 -14.73 62.49 19.66
N SER A 71 -14.09 61.42 19.17
CA SER A 71 -12.65 61.21 19.36
C SER A 71 -11.78 62.28 18.70
N LEU A 72 -12.23 62.83 17.57
CA LEU A 72 -11.52 63.86 16.82
C LEU A 72 -11.68 65.27 17.43
N LEU A 73 -12.76 65.49 18.17
CA LEU A 73 -13.08 66.80 18.78
C LEU A 73 -12.48 66.99 20.17
N LEU A 74 -11.99 65.93 20.82
CA LEU A 74 -11.35 66.03 22.13
C LEU A 74 -9.93 66.60 21.99
N PRO A 75 -9.53 67.62 22.76
CA PRO A 75 -8.20 68.23 22.64
C PRO A 75 -7.10 67.25 23.06
N ILE A 76 -6.33 66.76 22.08
CA ILE A 76 -5.19 65.81 22.28
C ILE A 76 -3.92 66.58 22.66
N ALA A 77 -4.01 67.51 23.62
CA ALA A 77 -2.91 68.39 23.99
C ALA A 77 -1.80 67.65 24.79
N SER A 78 -2.13 66.56 25.48
CA SER A 78 -1.18 65.79 26.31
C SER A 78 -1.36 64.27 26.15
N ALA A 79 -0.34 63.48 26.51
CA ALA A 79 -0.44 62.01 26.50
C ALA A 79 -1.50 61.48 27.48
N PHE A 80 -1.74 62.20 28.58
CA PHE A 80 -2.75 61.84 29.58
C PHE A 80 -4.19 62.06 29.07
N THR A 81 -4.45 63.18 28.41
CA THR A 81 -5.76 63.46 27.79
C THR A 81 -6.07 62.50 26.65
N PHE A 82 -5.04 62.07 25.90
CA PHE A 82 -5.16 61.01 24.90
C PHE A 82 -5.63 59.67 25.52
N LEU A 83 -5.03 59.22 26.61
CA LEU A 83 -5.43 57.96 27.25
C LEU A 83 -6.85 58.01 27.82
N ILE A 84 -7.28 59.16 28.35
CA ILE A 84 -8.67 59.35 28.79
C ILE A 84 -9.63 59.26 27.61
N SER A 85 -9.33 59.94 26.50
CA SER A 85 -10.17 59.88 25.30
C SER A 85 -10.24 58.47 24.71
N LEU A 86 -9.12 57.73 24.68
CA LEU A 86 -9.07 56.34 24.26
C LEU A 86 -9.90 55.44 25.18
N GLY A 87 -9.82 55.65 26.49
CA GLY A 87 -10.63 54.95 27.49
C GLY A 87 -12.13 55.18 27.30
N ILE A 88 -12.53 56.44 27.08
CA ILE A 88 -13.93 56.81 26.82
C ILE A 88 -14.45 56.11 25.55
N ILE A 89 -13.67 56.10 24.46
CA ILE A 89 -14.05 55.43 23.20
C ILE A 89 -14.25 53.94 23.42
N VAL A 90 -13.32 53.28 24.12
CA VAL A 90 -13.42 51.84 24.43
C VAL A 90 -14.67 51.55 25.25
N VAL A 91 -15.00 52.42 26.22
CA VAL A 91 -16.21 52.28 27.03
C VAL A 91 -17.47 52.48 26.19
N VAL A 92 -17.53 53.49 25.33
CA VAL A 92 -18.70 53.77 24.47
C VAL A 92 -18.92 52.63 23.47
N LEU A 93 -17.86 52.19 22.78
CA LEU A 93 -17.92 51.08 21.84
C LEU A 93 -18.28 49.77 22.56
N GLY A 94 -17.65 49.48 23.70
CA GLY A 94 -17.96 48.31 24.52
C GLY A 94 -19.39 48.30 25.04
N ALA A 95 -19.88 49.43 25.54
CA ALA A 95 -21.25 49.59 26.01
C ALA A 95 -22.26 49.30 24.89
N SER A 96 -22.00 49.77 23.66
CA SER A 96 -22.87 49.49 22.51
C SER A 96 -23.02 48.00 22.21
N LEU A 97 -21.93 47.23 22.31
CA LEU A 97 -21.94 45.78 22.14
C LEU A 97 -22.68 45.09 23.28
N MET A 98 -22.46 45.54 24.52
CA MET A 98 -23.13 44.99 25.70
C MET A 98 -24.64 45.24 25.68
N THR A 99 -25.09 46.40 25.18
CA THR A 99 -26.52 46.67 24.99
C THR A 99 -27.14 45.69 24.00
N PHE A 100 -26.48 45.42 22.87
CA PHE A 100 -26.95 44.41 21.91
C PHE A 100 -27.03 43.04 22.59
N ILE A 101 -25.95 42.56 23.22
CA ILE A 101 -25.89 41.24 23.88
C ILE A 101 -26.95 41.11 24.97
N SER A 102 -27.18 42.15 25.78
CA SER A 102 -28.18 42.12 26.85
C SER A 102 -29.61 42.04 26.31
N VAL A 103 -29.90 42.76 25.23
CA VAL A 103 -31.23 42.76 24.61
C VAL A 103 -31.48 41.44 23.87
N THR A 104 -30.50 40.94 23.10
CA THR A 104 -30.66 39.69 22.34
C THR A 104 -30.71 38.45 23.22
N ASN A 105 -29.95 38.41 24.32
CA ASN A 105 -29.99 37.29 25.26
C ASN A 105 -31.32 37.21 26.05
N LYS A 106 -32.11 38.30 26.12
CA LYS A 106 -33.44 38.35 26.72
C LYS A 106 -34.57 37.99 25.75
N ASP A 107 -34.31 38.00 24.43
CA ASP A 107 -35.32 37.69 23.43
C ASP A 107 -35.62 36.17 23.42
N PRO A 108 -36.89 35.74 23.54
CA PRO A 108 -37.26 34.32 23.53
C PRO A 108 -36.95 33.61 22.20
N ARG A 109 -36.68 34.34 21.12
CA ARG A 109 -36.31 33.78 19.80
C ARG A 109 -34.89 33.24 19.75
N VAL A 110 -34.01 33.58 20.70
CA VAL A 110 -32.61 33.13 20.74
C VAL A 110 -32.48 31.92 21.67
N PRO A 111 -32.13 30.72 21.15
CA PRO A 111 -31.95 29.52 21.95
C PRO A 111 -30.84 29.69 23.02
N GLU A 112 -30.99 29.05 24.19
CA GLU A 112 -30.08 29.26 25.33
C GLU A 112 -28.61 28.94 25.03
N HIS A 113 -28.34 27.99 24.12
CA HIS A 113 -27.00 27.57 23.71
C HIS A 113 -26.32 28.52 22.70
N LEU A 114 -27.07 29.46 22.11
CA LEU A 114 -26.55 30.47 21.15
C LEU A 114 -26.49 31.87 21.75
N ARG A 115 -26.83 32.02 23.04
CA ARG A 115 -26.65 33.27 23.79
C ARG A 115 -25.16 33.57 23.93
N ILE A 116 -24.74 34.77 23.54
CA ILE A 116 -23.34 35.19 23.65
C ILE A 116 -23.00 35.30 25.15
N ARG A 117 -22.13 34.41 25.65
CA ARG A 117 -21.51 34.48 26.97
C ARG A 117 -20.01 34.70 26.79
N PHE A 118 -19.42 35.59 27.59
CA PHE A 118 -17.97 35.74 27.64
C PHE A 118 -17.36 34.61 28.48
N ASP A 119 -17.38 33.39 27.93
CA ASP A 119 -16.72 32.24 28.54
C ASP A 119 -15.34 32.03 27.91
N THR A 120 -14.29 32.25 28.69
CA THR A 120 -12.90 32.13 28.27
C THR A 120 -12.45 30.68 28.05
N GLN A 121 -13.23 29.69 28.50
CA GLN A 121 -12.97 28.27 28.25
C GLN A 121 -13.30 27.85 26.80
N SER A 122 -14.44 28.31 26.27
CA SER A 122 -14.86 28.03 24.88
C SER A 122 -13.85 28.52 23.81
N TRP A 123 -13.12 29.58 24.10
CA TRP A 123 -12.07 30.12 23.23
C TRP A 123 -10.78 29.28 23.26
N LYS A 124 -10.48 28.63 24.39
CA LYS A 124 -9.37 27.68 24.49
C LYS A 124 -9.73 26.38 23.76
N GLU A 125 -10.92 25.84 24.00
CA GLU A 125 -11.43 24.64 23.36
C GLU A 125 -11.55 24.79 21.83
N ALA A 126 -12.05 25.93 21.34
CA ALA A 126 -12.10 26.20 19.90
C ALA A 126 -10.72 26.38 19.26
N LYS A 127 -9.73 26.90 20.00
CA LYS A 127 -8.35 27.04 19.53
C LYS A 127 -7.62 25.70 19.54
N GLU A 128 -7.90 24.86 20.54
CA GLU A 128 -7.39 23.49 20.65
C GLU A 128 -8.01 22.61 19.56
N ALA A 129 -9.33 22.61 19.35
CA ALA A 129 -9.98 21.90 18.25
C ALA A 129 -9.49 22.34 16.87
N LYS A 130 -9.21 23.64 16.67
CA LYS A 130 -8.64 24.15 15.42
C LYS A 130 -7.15 23.80 15.27
N ARG A 131 -6.42 23.61 16.37
CA ARG A 131 -5.04 23.13 16.40
C ARG A 131 -4.98 21.62 16.13
N GLU A 132 -5.89 20.85 16.71
CA GLU A 132 -6.10 19.43 16.45
C GLU A 132 -6.51 19.18 15.00
N ALA A 133 -7.43 19.96 14.44
CA ALA A 133 -7.78 19.90 13.01
C ALA A 133 -6.60 20.25 12.08
N LYS A 134 -5.69 21.14 12.52
CA LYS A 134 -4.47 21.51 11.77
C LYS A 134 -3.33 20.49 11.91
N LEU A 135 -3.29 19.76 13.02
CA LEU A 135 -2.39 18.63 13.28
C LEU A 135 -2.86 17.37 12.54
N ALA A 136 -4.17 17.09 12.57
CA ALA A 136 -4.82 16.04 11.79
C ALA A 136 -4.69 16.27 10.28
N GLY A 137 -4.67 17.53 9.83
CA GLY A 137 -4.36 17.88 8.44
C GLY A 137 -2.93 17.54 7.96
N LYS A 138 -2.05 17.03 8.83
CA LYS A 138 -0.70 16.56 8.48
C LYS A 138 -0.53 15.03 8.55
N ALA A 139 -1.40 14.31 9.28
CA ALA A 139 -1.41 12.86 9.28
C ALA A 139 -2.38 12.39 8.19
N GLU A 140 -1.84 11.91 7.07
CA GLU A 140 -2.65 11.56 5.88
C GLU A 140 -3.32 10.20 6.00
N LEU A 141 -2.87 9.34 6.95
CA LEU A 141 -3.31 7.96 7.07
C LEU A 141 -4.01 7.67 8.40
N THR A 142 -5.14 6.96 8.31
CA THR A 142 -5.81 6.36 9.46
C THR A 142 -5.38 4.89 9.57
N ILE A 143 -4.64 4.54 10.63
CA ILE A 143 -4.12 3.19 10.84
C ILE A 143 -4.92 2.51 11.94
N THR A 144 -5.44 1.33 11.63
CA THR A 144 -6.25 0.50 12.53
C THR A 144 -5.54 -0.83 12.73
N GLY A 145 -5.17 -1.12 13.97
CA GLY A 145 -4.52 -2.37 14.35
C GLY A 145 -5.49 -3.55 14.51
N PRO A 146 -4.97 -4.74 14.90
CA PRO A 146 -5.80 -5.91 15.16
C PRO A 146 -6.84 -5.60 16.25
N GLY A 147 -8.09 -6.02 16.01
CA GLY A 147 -9.21 -5.74 16.92
C GLY A 147 -9.92 -4.40 16.72
N LYS A 148 -9.69 -3.72 15.58
CA LYS A 148 -10.27 -2.38 15.26
C LYS A 148 -9.80 -1.26 16.19
N VAL A 149 -8.65 -1.43 16.84
CA VAL A 149 -8.06 -0.40 17.69
C VAL A 149 -7.38 0.64 16.81
N LEU A 150 -7.84 1.88 16.89
CA LEU A 150 -7.26 2.99 16.14
C LEU A 150 -5.93 3.42 16.76
N VAL A 151 -4.88 3.52 15.95
CA VAL A 151 -3.56 3.99 16.42
C VAL A 151 -3.64 5.51 16.63
N PRO A 152 -3.54 6.00 17.89
CA PRO A 152 -3.72 7.42 18.18
C PRO A 152 -2.64 8.26 17.48
N VAL A 153 -3.02 9.44 16.99
CA VAL A 153 -2.09 10.43 16.43
C VAL A 153 -1.42 11.14 17.60
N PRO A 154 -0.08 11.06 17.76
CA PRO A 154 0.61 11.79 18.80
C PRO A 154 0.44 13.31 18.62
N GLU A 155 0.32 14.05 19.72
CA GLU A 155 0.21 15.51 19.69
C GLU A 155 1.54 16.19 19.31
N GLY A 156 1.45 17.28 18.53
CA GLY A 156 2.53 18.25 18.31
C GLY A 156 3.80 17.69 17.65
N GLU A 157 4.85 18.51 17.52
CA GLU A 157 6.19 18.14 17.00
C GLU A 157 6.95 17.17 17.93
N SER A 158 6.26 16.24 18.58
CA SER A 158 6.85 15.20 19.42
C SER A 158 7.71 14.24 18.58
N GLU A 159 8.72 13.61 19.19
CA GLU A 159 9.55 12.60 18.51
C GLU A 159 8.69 11.45 17.94
N ALA A 160 7.59 11.10 18.61
CA ALA A 160 6.64 10.09 18.15
C ALA A 160 5.89 10.52 16.87
N PHE A 161 5.56 11.82 16.74
CA PHE A 161 4.96 12.36 15.52
C PHE A 161 5.93 12.31 14.33
N VAL A 162 7.21 12.66 14.54
CA VAL A 162 8.24 12.58 13.50
C VAL A 162 8.41 11.15 12.99
N VAL A 163 8.45 10.17 13.90
CA VAL A 163 8.56 8.74 13.54
C VAL A 163 7.32 8.29 12.77
N ARG A 164 6.12 8.66 13.21
CA ARG A 164 4.87 8.34 12.53
C ARG A 164 4.86 8.91 11.11
N THR A 165 5.18 10.19 10.92
CA THR A 165 5.23 10.81 9.59
C THR A 165 6.27 10.13 8.68
N ALA A 166 7.43 9.73 9.21
CA ALA A 166 8.42 8.98 8.45
C ALA A 166 7.90 7.58 8.03
N ALA A 167 7.23 6.88 8.93
CA ALA A 167 6.61 5.58 8.66
C ALA A 167 5.47 5.69 7.62
N GLU A 168 4.60 6.69 7.75
CA GLU A 168 3.54 7.00 6.79
C GLU A 168 4.13 7.32 5.42
N ARG A 169 5.18 8.15 5.35
CA ARG A 169 5.86 8.49 4.10
C ARG A 169 6.37 7.26 3.35
N ILE A 170 7.00 6.31 4.05
CA ILE A 170 7.50 5.07 3.44
C ILE A 170 6.33 4.25 2.86
N TYR A 171 5.22 4.15 3.60
CA TYR A 171 4.03 3.46 3.13
C TYR A 171 3.42 4.14 1.88
N ILE A 172 3.25 5.46 1.92
CA ILE A 172 2.68 6.25 0.82
C ILE A 172 3.57 6.16 -0.42
N GLU A 173 4.89 6.24 -0.26
CA GLU A 173 5.83 6.14 -1.38
C GLU A 173 5.78 4.75 -2.03
N GLY A 174 5.70 3.69 -1.23
CA GLY A 174 5.47 2.33 -1.74
C GLY A 174 4.16 2.24 -2.52
N ARG A 175 3.08 2.85 -2.00
CA ARG A 175 1.77 2.86 -2.65
C ARG A 175 1.76 3.64 -3.97
N ASN A 176 2.33 4.83 -4.00
CA ASN A 176 2.48 5.69 -5.19
C ASN A 176 3.28 4.98 -6.30
N ARG A 177 4.26 4.16 -5.91
CA ARG A 177 5.05 3.34 -6.84
C ARG A 177 4.37 2.03 -7.25
N ARG A 178 3.18 1.72 -6.70
CA ARG A 178 2.44 0.46 -6.90
C ARG A 178 3.26 -0.76 -6.44
N ALA A 179 3.97 -0.63 -5.33
CA ALA A 179 4.74 -1.72 -4.75
C ALA A 179 3.81 -2.81 -4.19
N THR A 180 4.20 -4.07 -4.37
CA THR A 180 3.57 -5.22 -3.71
C THR A 180 4.12 -5.41 -2.30
N GLN A 181 5.39 -5.06 -2.11
CA GLN A 181 6.10 -5.23 -0.84
C GLN A 181 7.05 -4.05 -0.61
N VAL A 182 7.20 -3.65 0.65
CA VAL A 182 8.23 -2.73 1.14
C VAL A 182 9.07 -3.46 2.16
N ASP A 183 10.38 -3.45 1.96
CA ASP A 183 11.35 -3.98 2.90
C ASP A 183 12.20 -2.86 3.48
N VAL A 184 12.36 -2.89 4.79
CA VAL A 184 13.32 -2.07 5.54
C VAL A 184 14.30 -3.05 6.17
N ALA A 185 15.50 -3.11 5.60
CA ALA A 185 16.52 -4.08 5.97
C ALA A 185 17.89 -3.41 6.15
N LEU A 186 18.76 -4.04 6.93
CA LEU A 186 20.14 -3.61 7.11
C LEU A 186 20.91 -3.81 5.80
N VAL A 187 21.56 -2.75 5.30
CA VAL A 187 22.42 -2.83 4.10
C VAL A 187 23.89 -2.94 4.49
N ALA A 188 24.29 -2.22 5.55
CA ALA A 188 25.62 -2.25 6.13
C ALA A 188 25.52 -1.91 7.62
N GLU A 189 26.61 -2.11 8.39
CA GLU A 189 26.63 -1.77 9.82
C GLU A 189 26.16 -0.32 10.04
N GLY A 190 25.08 -0.15 10.80
CA GLY A 190 24.50 1.16 11.13
C GLY A 190 23.69 1.83 10.01
N LYS A 191 23.47 1.20 8.84
CA LYS A 191 22.69 1.75 7.73
C LYS A 191 21.58 0.82 7.27
N TYR A 192 20.37 1.35 7.18
CA TYR A 192 19.20 0.65 6.67
C TYR A 192 18.86 1.14 5.28
N GLY A 193 18.41 0.22 4.42
CA GLY A 193 17.88 0.52 3.10
C GLY A 193 16.39 0.22 3.06
N VAL A 194 15.64 1.13 2.44
CA VAL A 194 14.24 0.91 2.05
C VAL A 194 14.22 0.45 0.60
N SER A 195 13.74 -0.76 0.36
CA SER A 195 13.50 -1.29 -0.98
C SER A 195 12.02 -1.58 -1.20
N VAL A 196 11.51 -1.20 -2.37
CA VAL A 196 10.15 -1.51 -2.81
C VAL A 196 10.18 -2.57 -3.89
N LEU A 197 9.31 -3.56 -3.79
CA LEU A 197 9.11 -4.57 -4.82
C LEU A 197 8.02 -4.09 -5.77
N VAL A 198 8.41 -3.61 -6.96
CA VAL A 198 7.46 -3.15 -7.99
C VAL A 198 7.47 -4.13 -9.15
N ASP A 199 6.30 -4.70 -9.46
CA ASP A 199 6.12 -5.70 -10.53
C ASP A 199 7.17 -6.84 -10.46
N GLY A 200 7.50 -7.31 -9.24
CA GLY A 200 8.44 -8.40 -8.98
C GLY A 200 9.93 -8.05 -9.07
N VAL A 201 10.29 -6.76 -9.13
CA VAL A 201 11.69 -6.32 -9.13
C VAL A 201 11.96 -5.38 -7.94
N PRO A 202 12.93 -5.70 -7.06
CA PRO A 202 13.27 -4.85 -5.94
C PRO A 202 13.97 -3.59 -6.45
N THR A 203 13.49 -2.43 -5.99
CA THR A 203 14.02 -1.11 -6.36
C THR A 203 14.36 -0.37 -5.07
N ALA A 204 15.60 0.06 -4.93
CA ALA A 204 16.02 0.87 -3.79
C ALA A 204 15.38 2.27 -3.86
N VAL A 205 14.91 2.77 -2.72
CA VAL A 205 14.21 4.07 -2.62
C VAL A 205 15.03 5.06 -1.81
N GLU A 206 15.27 4.74 -0.54
CA GLU A 206 15.88 5.63 0.44
C GLU A 206 16.81 4.84 1.35
N GLN A 207 17.84 5.49 1.89
CA GLN A 207 18.65 4.94 2.98
C GLN A 207 18.35 5.71 4.26
N LEU A 208 18.18 4.98 5.36
CA LEU A 208 17.82 5.53 6.66
C LEU A 208 18.95 5.29 7.67
N PRO A 209 19.19 6.25 8.59
CA PRO A 209 20.00 6.00 9.79
C PRO A 209 19.40 4.87 10.63
N ALA A 210 20.25 4.07 11.28
CA ALA A 210 19.77 2.94 12.08
C ALA A 210 18.79 3.33 13.20
N GLN A 211 18.96 4.49 13.82
CA GLN A 211 18.08 4.96 14.89
C GLN A 211 16.65 5.18 14.37
N ASP A 212 16.50 5.82 13.21
CA ASP A 212 15.20 6.10 12.60
C ASP A 212 14.54 4.82 12.10
N ALA A 213 15.30 3.94 11.46
CA ALA A 213 14.79 2.66 10.96
C ALA A 213 14.24 1.79 12.10
N ILE A 214 14.95 1.67 13.22
CA ILE A 214 14.49 0.91 14.40
C ILE A 214 13.19 1.50 14.95
N ARG A 215 13.10 2.83 15.06
CA ARG A 215 11.87 3.52 15.52
C ARG A 215 10.69 3.28 14.58
N ILE A 216 10.92 3.25 13.26
CA ILE A 216 9.90 2.95 12.25
C ILE A 216 9.44 1.48 12.35
N ILE A 217 10.37 0.54 12.58
CA ILE A 217 10.04 -0.88 12.78
C ILE A 217 9.19 -1.05 14.05
N ASP A 218 9.59 -0.42 15.15
CA ASP A 218 8.84 -0.47 16.42
C ASP A 218 7.44 0.15 16.27
N PHE A 219 7.29 1.23 15.50
CA PHE A 219 5.98 1.83 15.17
C PHE A 219 5.07 0.83 14.44
N TRP A 220 5.56 0.18 13.37
CA TRP A 220 4.76 -0.79 12.63
C TRP A 220 4.44 -2.03 13.46
N LYS A 221 5.36 -2.49 14.31
CA LYS A 221 5.09 -3.56 15.28
C LYS A 221 3.93 -3.21 16.20
N ALA A 222 3.96 -2.01 16.80
CA ALA A 222 2.87 -1.54 17.64
C ALA A 222 1.55 -1.42 16.87
N ALA A 223 1.59 -0.88 15.65
CA ALA A 223 0.42 -0.70 14.81
C ALA A 223 -0.24 -2.04 14.39
N SER A 224 0.54 -3.10 14.21
CA SER A 224 0.03 -4.45 13.87
C SER A 224 -0.13 -5.37 15.09
N GLY A 225 -0.09 -4.84 16.32
CA GLY A 225 -0.29 -5.60 17.55
C GLY A 225 0.81 -6.62 17.88
N LEU A 226 2.03 -6.41 17.37
CA LEU A 226 3.21 -7.24 17.64
C LEU A 226 3.93 -6.78 18.91
N ASP A 227 4.68 -7.69 19.52
CA ASP A 227 5.47 -7.39 20.72
C ASP A 227 6.71 -6.56 20.34
N VAL A 228 6.70 -5.28 20.69
CA VAL A 228 7.80 -4.34 20.47
C VAL A 228 9.08 -4.75 21.21
N ALA A 229 8.96 -5.39 22.38
CA ALA A 229 10.10 -5.79 23.20
C ALA A 229 10.89 -6.95 22.60
N ASP A 230 10.23 -7.91 21.94
CA ASP A 230 10.91 -9.02 21.26
C ASP A 230 11.44 -8.59 19.88
N ARG A 231 12.75 -8.35 19.81
CA ARG A 231 13.46 -7.96 18.57
C ARG A 231 14.16 -9.12 17.86
N ARG A 232 14.03 -10.35 18.37
CA ARG A 232 14.78 -11.52 17.87
C ARG A 232 13.93 -12.47 17.04
N LYS A 233 12.71 -12.77 17.48
CA LYS A 233 11.85 -13.75 16.81
C LYS A 233 11.18 -13.17 15.57
N LYS A 234 10.85 -14.03 14.59
CA LYS A 234 9.96 -13.69 13.50
C LYS A 234 8.55 -13.48 14.08
N GLN A 235 7.95 -12.33 13.82
CA GLN A 235 6.59 -11.99 14.20
C GLN A 235 5.82 -11.57 12.94
N VAL A 236 4.55 -11.98 12.83
CA VAL A 236 3.67 -11.66 11.69
C VAL A 236 2.35 -11.14 12.25
N GLY A 237 1.88 -10.01 11.75
CA GLY A 237 0.62 -9.39 12.13
C GLY A 237 0.00 -8.64 10.96
N THR A 238 -1.26 -8.25 11.09
CA THR A 238 -1.96 -7.46 10.06
C THR A 238 -2.39 -6.11 10.62
N ALA A 239 -2.44 -5.11 9.75
CA ALA A 239 -2.99 -3.80 10.07
C ALA A 239 -3.79 -3.28 8.88
N LYS A 240 -4.79 -2.45 9.15
CA LYS A 240 -5.55 -1.75 8.11
C LYS A 240 -5.11 -0.29 8.04
N VAL A 241 -4.87 0.18 6.84
CA VAL A 241 -4.43 1.56 6.57
C VAL A 241 -5.42 2.18 5.60
N ALA A 242 -6.05 3.28 6.01
CA ALA A 242 -6.99 4.02 5.18
C ALA A 242 -6.42 5.39 4.80
N GLN A 243 -6.49 5.72 3.51
CA GLN A 243 -6.16 7.04 2.96
C GLN A 243 -7.45 7.63 2.37
N GLY A 244 -8.18 8.42 3.16
CA GLY A 244 -9.51 8.89 2.78
C GLY A 244 -10.52 7.73 2.69
N PRO A 245 -11.21 7.52 1.55
CA PRO A 245 -12.17 6.42 1.38
C PRO A 245 -11.52 5.07 1.08
N ASP A 246 -10.25 5.05 0.67
CA ASP A 246 -9.55 3.83 0.25
C ASP A 246 -8.93 3.13 1.46
N GLU A 247 -9.50 1.98 1.85
CA GLU A 247 -8.97 1.11 2.90
C GLU A 247 -8.14 -0.03 2.29
N HIS A 248 -6.94 -0.22 2.84
CA HIS A 248 -6.00 -1.25 2.43
C HIS A 248 -5.58 -2.10 3.63
N GLU A 249 -5.41 -3.40 3.41
CA GLU A 249 -4.85 -4.30 4.42
C GLU A 249 -3.36 -4.48 4.16
N ILE A 250 -2.56 -4.43 5.23
CA ILE A 250 -1.14 -4.76 5.18
C ILE A 250 -0.82 -5.93 6.09
N SER A 251 0.03 -6.83 5.58
CA SER A 251 0.70 -7.84 6.38
C SER A 251 2.08 -7.32 6.77
N VAL A 252 2.35 -7.26 8.07
CA VAL A 252 3.58 -6.76 8.68
C VAL A 252 4.34 -7.95 9.24
N THR A 253 5.48 -8.25 8.64
CA THR A 253 6.42 -9.25 9.15
C THR A 253 7.67 -8.57 9.69
N THR A 254 8.06 -8.90 10.90
CA THR A 254 9.32 -8.44 11.49
C THR A 254 10.18 -9.63 11.91
N SER A 255 11.49 -9.51 11.78
CA SER A 255 12.43 -10.55 12.21
C SER A 255 13.74 -9.94 12.71
N GLY A 256 14.38 -10.61 13.68
CA GLY A 256 15.74 -10.28 14.08
C GLY A 256 16.75 -10.84 13.09
N VAL A 257 17.68 -10.01 12.64
CA VAL A 257 18.81 -10.42 11.77
C VAL A 257 20.13 -10.09 12.47
N PRO A 258 21.25 -10.75 12.12
CA PRO A 258 22.56 -10.33 12.60
C PRO A 258 22.79 -8.84 12.31
N GLY A 259 22.99 -8.04 13.37
CA GLY A 259 23.20 -6.59 13.25
C GLY A 259 21.94 -5.70 13.29
N GLY A 260 20.72 -6.25 13.41
CA GLY A 260 19.53 -5.42 13.47
C GLY A 260 18.18 -6.14 13.43
N MET A 261 17.14 -5.39 13.07
CA MET A 261 15.81 -5.93 12.75
C MET A 261 15.56 -5.79 11.25
N GLN A 262 14.62 -6.55 10.73
CA GLN A 262 14.09 -6.38 9.39
C GLN A 262 12.57 -6.24 9.48
N LEU A 263 12.02 -5.37 8.64
CA LEU A 263 10.57 -5.19 8.46
C LEU A 263 10.24 -5.45 7.00
N THR A 264 9.23 -6.27 6.77
CA THR A 264 8.62 -6.52 5.47
C THR A 264 7.13 -6.20 5.59
N MET A 265 6.65 -5.30 4.74
CA MET A 265 5.22 -4.95 4.63
C MET A 265 4.71 -5.39 3.27
N VAL A 266 3.68 -6.24 3.24
CA VAL A 266 3.02 -6.70 2.01
C VAL A 266 1.65 -6.02 1.90
N TYR A 267 1.37 -5.41 0.75
CA TYR A 267 0.13 -4.70 0.49
C TYR A 267 -0.93 -5.64 -0.07
N ASP A 268 -2.13 -5.60 0.51
CA ASP A 268 -3.34 -6.32 0.07
C ASP A 268 -3.07 -7.77 -0.39
N PRO A 269 -2.50 -8.65 0.47
CA PRO A 269 -2.13 -10.03 0.10
C PRO A 269 -3.30 -10.82 -0.50
N SER A 270 -4.52 -10.65 0.04
CA SER A 270 -5.75 -11.29 -0.44
C SER A 270 -6.09 -10.90 -1.88
N LYS A 271 -6.03 -9.60 -2.23
CA LYS A 271 -6.32 -9.13 -3.59
C LYS A 271 -5.34 -9.73 -4.62
N ALA A 272 -4.11 -10.01 -4.23
CA ALA A 272 -3.10 -10.58 -5.13
C ALA A 272 -3.41 -12.03 -5.55
N VAL A 273 -4.14 -12.79 -4.73
CA VAL A 273 -4.46 -14.21 -4.99
C VAL A 273 -5.88 -14.45 -5.53
N GLN A 274 -6.74 -13.44 -5.55
CA GLN A 274 -8.12 -13.50 -6.07
C GLN A 274 -8.24 -13.53 -7.61
N LEU A 275 -7.15 -13.79 -8.34
CA LEU A 275 -7.17 -13.79 -9.80
C LEU A 275 -7.95 -14.99 -10.36
N SER A 276 -8.90 -14.72 -11.26
CA SER A 276 -9.57 -15.78 -12.04
C SER A 276 -8.59 -16.42 -13.03
N ILE A 277 -8.70 -17.73 -13.22
CA ILE A 277 -7.86 -18.51 -14.14
C ILE A 277 -7.85 -17.97 -15.58
N ASN A 278 -8.95 -17.34 -16.01
CA ASN A 278 -9.07 -16.76 -17.35
C ASN A 278 -8.17 -15.53 -17.54
N ASN A 279 -7.89 -14.81 -16.46
CA ASN A 279 -7.09 -13.57 -16.47
C ASN A 279 -5.61 -13.81 -16.13
N MET A 280 -5.21 -15.07 -15.94
CA MET A 280 -3.86 -15.43 -15.50
C MET A 280 -2.81 -15.39 -16.61
N GLY A 281 -3.23 -15.46 -17.89
CA GLY A 281 -2.31 -15.49 -19.03
C GLY A 281 -2.10 -16.88 -19.64
N PHE A 282 -3.02 -17.82 -19.42
CA PHE A 282 -3.06 -19.07 -20.19
C PHE A 282 -3.46 -18.82 -21.65
N SER A 283 -3.01 -19.69 -22.54
CA SER A 283 -3.57 -19.79 -23.89
C SER A 283 -4.87 -20.61 -23.89
N ASP A 284 -5.71 -20.45 -24.90
CA ASP A 284 -6.99 -21.19 -25.00
C ASP A 284 -6.81 -22.70 -24.97
N THR A 285 -5.73 -23.20 -25.58
CA THR A 285 -5.39 -24.63 -25.58
C THR A 285 -5.03 -25.09 -24.17
N GLN A 286 -4.19 -24.34 -23.45
CA GLN A 286 -3.83 -24.64 -22.06
C GLN A 286 -5.03 -24.57 -21.12
N LEU A 287 -5.93 -23.58 -21.29
CA LEU A 287 -7.16 -23.48 -20.49
C LEU A 287 -8.06 -24.69 -20.71
N LYS A 288 -8.25 -25.14 -21.95
CA LYS A 288 -9.02 -26.35 -22.26
C LYS A 288 -8.41 -27.58 -21.59
N THR A 289 -7.09 -27.74 -21.65
CA THR A 289 -6.40 -28.85 -20.99
C THR A 289 -6.51 -28.77 -19.46
N LEU A 290 -6.41 -27.58 -18.85
CA LEU A 290 -6.57 -27.43 -17.41
C LEU A 290 -7.99 -27.74 -16.94
N ARG A 291 -8.99 -27.23 -17.66
CA ARG A 291 -10.39 -27.54 -17.37
C ARG A 291 -10.68 -29.03 -17.52
N SER A 292 -10.12 -29.68 -18.54
CA SER A 292 -10.30 -31.13 -18.71
C SER A 292 -9.61 -31.97 -17.64
N MET A 293 -8.55 -31.44 -16.98
CA MET A 293 -7.95 -32.07 -15.80
C MET A 293 -8.76 -31.80 -14.52
N ALA A 294 -9.46 -30.66 -14.43
CA ALA A 294 -10.30 -30.29 -13.30
C ALA A 294 -11.74 -30.87 -13.39
N GLU A 295 -12.10 -31.55 -14.48
CA GLU A 295 -13.41 -32.18 -14.62
C GLU A 295 -13.73 -33.17 -13.48
N VAL A 296 -14.97 -33.11 -13.00
CA VAL A 296 -15.49 -34.00 -11.96
C VAL A 296 -15.36 -35.47 -12.39
N GLY A 297 -14.91 -36.32 -11.47
CA GLY A 297 -14.69 -37.75 -11.72
C GLY A 297 -13.31 -38.10 -12.30
N LYS A 298 -12.44 -37.11 -12.53
CA LYS A 298 -11.03 -37.34 -12.84
C LYS A 298 -10.16 -37.07 -11.62
N GLY A 299 -9.60 -38.13 -11.04
CA GLY A 299 -8.60 -38.03 -9.99
C GLY A 299 -7.17 -37.90 -10.51
N GLY A 300 -6.24 -38.00 -9.58
CA GLY A 300 -4.80 -38.01 -9.82
C GLY A 300 -4.09 -36.74 -9.35
N LEU A 301 -2.77 -36.80 -9.39
CA LEU A 301 -1.83 -35.81 -8.92
C LEU A 301 -1.44 -34.84 -10.03
N VAL A 302 -1.61 -33.55 -9.77
CA VAL A 302 -1.12 -32.45 -10.60
C VAL A 302 -0.02 -31.71 -9.83
N LEU A 303 1.19 -31.74 -10.38
CA LEU A 303 2.32 -31.02 -9.82
C LEU A 303 2.28 -29.56 -10.27
N VAL A 304 2.39 -28.62 -9.35
CA VAL A 304 2.37 -27.18 -9.62
C VAL A 304 3.71 -26.57 -9.22
N ALA A 305 4.52 -26.25 -10.22
CA ALA A 305 5.86 -25.73 -10.07
C ALA A 305 5.88 -24.20 -10.19
N GLY A 306 6.44 -23.53 -9.19
CA GLY A 306 6.76 -22.11 -9.29
C GLY A 306 7.90 -21.74 -8.34
N ALA A 307 8.65 -20.70 -8.68
CA ALA A 307 9.58 -20.09 -7.74
C ALA A 307 8.82 -19.44 -6.57
N VAL A 308 9.56 -19.09 -5.51
CA VAL A 308 9.09 -18.12 -4.50
C VAL A 308 8.68 -16.84 -5.22
N ASP A 309 7.51 -16.31 -4.89
CA ASP A 309 6.87 -15.15 -5.53
C ASP A 309 6.63 -15.31 -7.04
N GLY A 310 6.66 -16.54 -7.54
CA GLY A 310 6.44 -16.88 -8.96
C GLY A 310 4.98 -17.07 -9.34
N GLY A 311 4.02 -16.71 -8.48
CA GLY A 311 2.59 -16.90 -8.73
C GLY A 311 2.07 -18.32 -8.45
N ARG A 312 2.82 -19.14 -7.71
CA ARG A 312 2.45 -20.52 -7.35
C ARG A 312 1.17 -20.58 -6.50
N THR A 313 1.11 -19.79 -5.42
CA THR A 313 -0.05 -19.71 -4.52
C THR A 313 -1.29 -19.27 -5.29
N THR A 314 -1.19 -18.19 -6.09
CA THR A 314 -2.26 -17.71 -6.97
C THR A 314 -2.74 -18.81 -7.92
N LEU A 315 -1.82 -19.56 -8.55
CA LEU A 315 -2.18 -20.66 -9.43
C LEU A 315 -2.87 -21.81 -8.68
N LEU A 316 -2.39 -22.18 -7.51
CA LEU A 316 -3.00 -23.24 -6.69
C LEU A 316 -4.42 -22.84 -6.26
N TYR A 317 -4.63 -21.61 -5.79
CA TYR A 317 -5.96 -21.12 -5.46
C TYR A 317 -6.87 -21.07 -6.68
N ALA A 318 -6.36 -20.62 -7.84
CA ALA A 318 -7.14 -20.62 -9.08
C ALA A 318 -7.52 -22.03 -9.54
N LEU A 319 -6.65 -23.03 -9.34
CA LEU A 319 -6.94 -24.43 -9.62
C LEU A 319 -7.96 -25.02 -8.64
N THR A 320 -7.87 -24.67 -7.35
CA THR A 320 -8.88 -25.04 -6.35
C THR A 320 -10.24 -24.45 -6.70
N LYS A 321 -10.29 -23.17 -7.10
CA LYS A 321 -11.52 -22.44 -7.51
C LYS A 321 -12.15 -22.95 -8.82
N LEU A 322 -11.49 -23.86 -9.56
CA LEU A 322 -12.12 -24.54 -10.70
C LEU A 322 -13.16 -25.57 -10.26
N HIS A 323 -13.03 -26.06 -9.03
CA HIS A 323 -13.93 -27.05 -8.44
C HIS A 323 -15.00 -26.34 -7.64
N ASP A 324 -16.23 -26.82 -7.74
CA ASP A 324 -17.37 -26.22 -7.04
C ASP A 324 -17.42 -26.72 -5.58
N PRO A 325 -17.20 -25.86 -4.57
CA PRO A 325 -17.16 -26.25 -3.17
C PRO A 325 -18.53 -26.69 -2.62
N TYR A 326 -19.64 -26.35 -3.28
CA TYR A 326 -20.97 -26.77 -2.84
C TYR A 326 -21.32 -28.19 -3.28
N THR A 327 -20.62 -28.72 -4.28
CA THR A 327 -20.82 -30.08 -4.80
C THR A 327 -19.69 -31.04 -4.41
N LEU A 328 -18.51 -30.50 -4.09
CA LEU A 328 -17.32 -31.28 -3.81
C LEU A 328 -16.74 -31.00 -2.43
N ASN A 329 -16.22 -32.04 -1.79
CA ASN A 329 -15.42 -31.91 -0.58
C ASN A 329 -14.00 -31.43 -0.93
N ILE A 330 -13.74 -30.13 -0.77
CA ILE A 330 -12.47 -29.48 -1.11
C ILE A 330 -11.72 -29.11 0.18
N GLU A 331 -10.45 -29.52 0.27
CA GLU A 331 -9.56 -29.16 1.37
C GLU A 331 -8.26 -28.54 0.86
N THR A 332 -7.70 -27.61 1.62
CA THR A 332 -6.30 -27.17 1.43
C THR A 332 -5.46 -27.48 2.64
N VAL A 333 -4.17 -27.64 2.42
CA VAL A 333 -3.14 -27.82 3.45
C VAL A 333 -2.09 -26.75 3.24
N GLU A 334 -2.05 -25.78 4.15
CA GLU A 334 -1.28 -24.54 4.00
C GLU A 334 -0.47 -24.25 5.27
N ILE A 335 0.62 -23.50 5.13
CA ILE A 335 1.41 -23.00 6.27
C ILE A 335 0.89 -21.62 6.69
N ASP A 336 0.70 -20.75 5.71
CA ASP A 336 0.16 -19.41 5.85
C ASP A 336 -1.05 -19.29 4.90
N VAL A 337 -2.12 -18.65 5.34
CA VAL A 337 -3.33 -18.40 4.55
C VAL A 337 -3.30 -16.98 4.01
N GLU A 338 -3.40 -16.83 2.69
CA GLU A 338 -3.31 -15.52 2.01
C GLU A 338 -4.69 -14.92 1.70
N ASP A 339 -5.70 -15.77 1.50
CA ASP A 339 -7.09 -15.38 1.20
C ASP A 339 -8.05 -16.45 1.72
N ASP A 340 -9.25 -16.02 2.11
CA ASP A 340 -10.32 -16.91 2.54
C ASP A 340 -11.02 -17.48 1.30
N LEU A 341 -11.03 -18.79 1.18
CA LEU A 341 -11.63 -19.51 0.07
C LEU A 341 -13.04 -19.97 0.45
N GLU A 342 -14.06 -19.28 -0.06
CA GLU A 342 -15.46 -19.61 0.23
C GLU A 342 -15.78 -21.09 -0.04
N GLY A 343 -16.32 -21.76 0.97
CA GLY A 343 -16.73 -23.17 0.89
C GLY A 343 -15.58 -24.19 0.91
N VAL A 344 -14.32 -23.76 0.99
CA VAL A 344 -13.15 -24.65 1.02
C VAL A 344 -12.65 -24.81 2.46
N ARG A 345 -12.36 -26.04 2.89
CA ARG A 345 -11.76 -26.27 4.22
C ARG A 345 -10.26 -26.01 4.18
N GLN A 346 -9.85 -24.82 4.63
CA GLN A 346 -8.43 -24.46 4.71
C GLN A 346 -7.80 -24.97 6.02
N ASN A 347 -6.95 -26.00 5.93
CA ASN A 347 -6.26 -26.56 7.09
C ASN A 347 -4.87 -25.92 7.22
N VAL A 348 -4.67 -25.14 8.29
CA VAL A 348 -3.40 -24.46 8.57
C VAL A 348 -2.50 -25.34 9.44
N TRP A 349 -1.31 -25.67 8.94
CA TRP A 349 -0.30 -26.38 9.71
C TRP A 349 0.51 -25.39 10.55
N VAL A 350 0.45 -25.55 11.87
CA VAL A 350 1.26 -24.77 12.81
C VAL A 350 2.33 -25.70 13.40
N PRO A 351 3.62 -25.36 13.26
CA PRO A 351 4.70 -26.14 13.86
C PRO A 351 4.57 -26.10 15.39
N LYS A 352 4.39 -27.28 16.02
CA LYS A 352 4.35 -27.47 17.47
C LYS A 352 5.36 -28.55 17.84
N ALA A 353 5.99 -28.44 19.01
CA ALA A 353 7.01 -29.39 19.47
C ALA A 353 6.49 -30.85 19.50
N ASP A 354 5.24 -31.05 19.95
CA ASP A 354 4.57 -32.36 20.00
C ASP A 354 3.54 -32.53 18.85
N GLY A 355 3.60 -31.68 17.83
CA GLY A 355 2.65 -31.68 16.71
C GLY A 355 3.02 -32.68 15.60
N PRO A 356 2.07 -33.10 14.76
CA PRO A 356 2.38 -33.88 13.57
C PRO A 356 3.27 -33.07 12.61
N ASP A 357 4.20 -33.75 11.96
CA ASP A 357 4.94 -33.18 10.84
C ASP A 357 3.99 -32.83 9.68
N PHE A 358 4.47 -32.00 8.76
CA PHE A 358 3.66 -31.52 7.63
C PHE A 358 3.13 -32.69 6.78
N GLY A 359 3.95 -33.72 6.55
CA GLY A 359 3.55 -34.93 5.82
C GLY A 359 2.43 -35.72 6.51
N THR A 360 2.49 -35.91 7.83
CA THR A 360 1.41 -36.58 8.59
C THR A 360 0.14 -35.74 8.58
N PHE A 361 0.26 -34.41 8.69
CA PHE A 361 -0.87 -33.51 8.61
C PHE A 361 -1.55 -33.59 7.23
N ALA A 362 -0.79 -33.54 6.14
CA ALA A 362 -1.29 -33.71 4.77
C ALA A 362 -1.95 -35.09 4.57
N ARG A 363 -1.36 -36.16 5.13
CA ARG A 363 -1.94 -37.51 5.10
C ARG A 363 -3.28 -37.58 5.83
N SER A 364 -3.43 -36.85 6.93
CA SER A 364 -4.67 -36.82 7.69
C SER A 364 -5.81 -36.20 6.88
N SER A 365 -5.53 -35.14 6.11
CA SER A 365 -6.49 -34.51 5.18
C SER A 365 -6.95 -35.49 4.10
N LEU A 366 -6.01 -36.22 3.47
CA LEU A 366 -6.36 -37.24 2.46
C LEU A 366 -7.22 -38.39 2.99
N ARG A 367 -7.21 -38.67 4.30
CA ARG A 367 -8.04 -39.72 4.91
C ARG A 367 -9.46 -39.25 5.26
N ARG A 368 -9.76 -37.96 5.16
CA ARG A 368 -11.09 -37.37 5.44
C ARG A 368 -12.03 -37.40 4.23
N ASP A 369 -11.82 -38.36 3.33
CA ASP A 369 -12.56 -38.52 2.09
C ASP A 369 -12.68 -37.24 1.22
N PRO A 370 -11.59 -36.48 0.99
CA PRO A 370 -11.64 -35.31 0.13
C PRO A 370 -11.69 -35.71 -1.36
N GLN A 371 -12.47 -34.96 -2.13
CA GLN A 371 -12.52 -35.11 -3.58
C GLN A 371 -11.44 -34.26 -4.25
N VAL A 372 -11.11 -33.10 -3.66
CA VAL A 372 -10.04 -32.22 -4.11
C VAL A 372 -9.21 -31.82 -2.92
N VAL A 373 -7.88 -31.98 -3.03
CA VAL A 373 -6.93 -31.53 -2.02
C VAL A 373 -5.87 -30.66 -2.68
N THR A 374 -5.60 -29.51 -2.08
CA THR A 374 -4.51 -28.62 -2.51
C THR A 374 -3.48 -28.52 -1.40
N VAL A 375 -2.30 -29.10 -1.63
CA VAL A 375 -1.15 -29.00 -0.73
C VAL A 375 -0.23 -27.89 -1.26
N MET A 376 -0.13 -26.80 -0.50
CA MET A 376 0.48 -25.56 -0.99
C MET A 376 1.99 -25.69 -1.26
N GLU A 377 2.65 -26.57 -0.53
CA GLU A 377 4.01 -26.95 -0.84
C GLU A 377 4.40 -28.35 -0.37
N MET A 378 5.48 -28.85 -0.97
CA MET A 378 6.18 -30.07 -0.57
C MET A 378 7.47 -29.68 0.17
N PRO A 379 7.46 -29.54 1.50
CA PRO A 379 8.66 -29.17 2.25
C PRO A 379 9.61 -30.37 2.45
N ASP A 380 9.08 -31.58 2.43
CA ASP A 380 9.78 -32.81 2.81
C ASP A 380 9.42 -34.01 1.90
N GLN A 381 10.20 -35.08 2.03
CA GLN A 381 10.00 -36.31 1.25
C GLN A 381 8.77 -37.11 1.69
N ALA A 382 8.34 -37.02 2.96
CA ALA A 382 7.17 -37.75 3.43
C ALA A 382 5.90 -37.22 2.76
N THR A 383 5.79 -35.91 2.55
CA THR A 383 4.72 -35.29 1.76
C THR A 383 4.65 -35.85 0.33
N ALA A 384 5.80 -36.06 -0.33
CA ALA A 384 5.85 -36.67 -1.66
C ALA A 384 5.32 -38.11 -1.66
N LYS A 385 5.71 -38.91 -0.67
CA LYS A 385 5.24 -40.31 -0.49
C LYS A 385 3.75 -40.40 -0.19
N VAL A 386 3.23 -39.43 0.56
CA VAL A 386 1.79 -39.31 0.82
C VAL A 386 1.05 -39.00 -0.49
N ALA A 387 1.57 -38.10 -1.32
CA ALA A 387 0.99 -37.78 -2.62
C ALA A 387 1.10 -38.95 -3.63
N SER A 388 2.14 -39.78 -3.57
CA SER A 388 2.27 -40.95 -4.45
C SER A 388 1.33 -42.09 -4.09
N ALA A 389 0.88 -42.16 -2.84
CA ALA A 389 -0.08 -43.14 -2.34
C ALA A 389 -1.55 -42.71 -2.51
N LEU A 390 -1.81 -41.63 -3.27
CA LEU A 390 -3.14 -41.12 -3.56
C LEU A 390 -3.98 -42.14 -4.35
N ASP A 391 -5.27 -42.23 -4.04
CA ASP A 391 -6.25 -42.87 -4.92
C ASP A 391 -6.54 -41.96 -6.13
N ASP A 392 -5.87 -42.27 -7.24
CA ASP A 392 -5.92 -41.51 -8.49
C ASP A 392 -7.25 -41.62 -9.23
N THR A 393 -8.15 -42.51 -8.80
CA THR A 393 -9.48 -42.65 -9.39
C THR A 393 -10.49 -41.69 -8.79
N ARG A 394 -10.33 -41.33 -7.51
CA ARG A 394 -11.37 -40.60 -6.74
C ARG A 394 -10.96 -39.18 -6.35
N THR A 395 -9.68 -38.94 -6.08
CA THR A 395 -9.23 -37.67 -5.50
C THR A 395 -8.29 -36.93 -6.46
N ARG A 396 -8.56 -35.64 -6.69
CA ARG A 396 -7.66 -34.71 -7.37
C ARG A 396 -6.73 -34.06 -6.34
N LEU A 397 -5.43 -34.24 -6.48
CA LEU A 397 -4.42 -33.62 -5.61
C LEU A 397 -3.60 -32.59 -6.40
N TYR A 398 -3.56 -31.35 -5.94
CA TYR A 398 -2.63 -30.34 -6.42
C TYR A 398 -1.47 -30.23 -5.43
N LEU A 399 -0.23 -30.43 -5.88
CA LEU A 399 0.95 -30.36 -5.03
C LEU A 399 1.89 -29.25 -5.49
N GLY A 400 2.14 -28.27 -4.64
CA GLY A 400 3.06 -27.17 -4.91
C GLY A 400 4.54 -27.57 -4.76
N LEU A 401 5.39 -27.21 -5.72
CA LEU A 401 6.84 -27.41 -5.67
C LEU A 401 7.59 -26.11 -5.91
N ARG A 402 8.65 -25.87 -5.13
CA ARG A 402 9.55 -24.71 -5.26
C ARG A 402 10.55 -24.93 -6.41
N THR A 403 10.06 -25.13 -7.62
CA THR A 403 10.87 -25.38 -8.82
C THR A 403 10.43 -24.48 -9.98
N ARG A 404 11.36 -24.16 -10.89
CA ARG A 404 11.13 -23.20 -11.99
C ARG A 404 10.74 -23.83 -13.32
N ASP A 405 10.84 -25.15 -13.43
CA ASP A 405 10.68 -25.90 -14.67
C ASP A 405 9.81 -27.14 -14.42
N THR A 406 8.95 -27.46 -15.37
CA THR A 406 8.09 -28.66 -15.30
C THR A 406 8.89 -29.94 -15.13
N LEU A 407 9.94 -30.13 -15.92
CA LEU A 407 10.76 -31.34 -15.84
C LEU A 407 11.53 -31.46 -14.53
N LYS A 408 12.02 -30.34 -13.99
CA LYS A 408 12.73 -30.33 -12.72
C LYS A 408 11.77 -30.66 -11.57
N ALA A 409 10.55 -30.13 -11.61
CA ALA A 409 9.50 -30.47 -10.66
C ALA A 409 9.23 -31.98 -10.64
N LEU A 410 9.10 -32.58 -11.83
CA LEU A 410 8.92 -34.01 -12.00
C LEU A 410 10.10 -34.80 -11.42
N GLN A 411 11.33 -34.44 -11.76
CA GLN A 411 12.54 -35.10 -11.22
C GLN A 411 12.59 -35.01 -9.70
N THR A 412 12.37 -33.81 -9.13
CA THR A 412 12.38 -33.60 -7.68
C THR A 412 11.31 -34.42 -6.98
N TYR A 413 10.11 -34.50 -7.56
CA TYR A 413 9.04 -35.34 -7.02
C TYR A 413 9.40 -36.84 -7.06
N VAL A 414 9.84 -37.35 -8.21
CA VAL A 414 10.23 -38.77 -8.37
C VAL A 414 11.38 -39.14 -7.42
N GLN A 415 12.39 -38.28 -7.28
CA GLN A 415 13.49 -38.46 -6.33
C GLN A 415 13.03 -38.47 -4.88
N ALA A 416 12.05 -37.63 -4.52
CA ALA A 416 11.52 -37.55 -3.17
C ALA A 416 10.68 -38.78 -2.79
N VAL A 417 9.97 -39.38 -3.74
CA VAL A 417 9.22 -40.64 -3.53
C VAL A 417 10.20 -41.82 -3.40
N GLY A 418 11.24 -41.85 -4.24
CA GLY A 418 12.29 -42.88 -4.24
C GLY A 418 11.99 -44.07 -5.16
N ASP A 419 10.71 -44.37 -5.41
CA ASP A 419 10.28 -45.37 -6.39
C ASP A 419 9.55 -44.71 -7.56
N VAL A 420 10.02 -44.99 -8.78
CA VAL A 420 9.53 -44.34 -10.00
C VAL A 420 8.14 -44.86 -10.38
N ASP A 421 7.89 -46.15 -10.22
CA ASP A 421 6.59 -46.74 -10.59
C ASP A 421 5.47 -46.21 -9.68
N THR A 422 5.71 -46.16 -8.37
CA THR A 422 4.77 -45.57 -7.41
C THR A 422 4.58 -44.06 -7.64
N ALA A 423 5.64 -43.32 -7.95
CA ALA A 423 5.55 -41.89 -8.22
C ALA A 423 4.71 -41.59 -9.47
N VAL A 424 4.91 -42.36 -10.54
CA VAL A 424 4.31 -42.05 -11.85
C VAL A 424 2.84 -42.45 -11.94
N LYS A 425 2.42 -43.47 -11.18
CA LYS A 425 1.05 -44.01 -11.21
C LYS A 425 -0.03 -42.92 -11.06
N PRO A 426 -0.04 -42.08 -10.00
CA PRO A 426 -1.10 -41.10 -9.82
C PRO A 426 -0.94 -39.85 -10.69
N LEU A 427 0.16 -39.66 -11.43
CA LEU A 427 0.40 -38.41 -12.16
C LEU A 427 -0.62 -38.21 -13.29
N ALA A 428 -1.27 -37.04 -13.26
CA ALA A 428 -2.19 -36.56 -14.27
C ALA A 428 -1.63 -35.37 -15.06
N GLY A 429 -0.77 -34.55 -14.44
CA GLY A 429 -0.22 -33.37 -15.10
C GLY A 429 0.89 -32.69 -14.33
N VAL A 430 1.69 -31.90 -15.04
CA VAL A 430 2.65 -30.97 -14.46
C VAL A 430 2.42 -29.59 -15.06
N VAL A 431 2.25 -28.58 -14.20
CA VAL A 431 2.10 -27.19 -14.57
C VAL A 431 3.27 -26.41 -13.98
N SER A 432 3.90 -25.54 -14.76
CA SER A 432 4.84 -24.56 -14.22
C SER A 432 4.40 -23.15 -14.55
N VAL A 433 4.58 -22.23 -13.59
CA VAL A 433 4.29 -20.81 -13.71
C VAL A 433 5.55 -19.98 -13.53
N ARG A 434 5.66 -18.94 -14.35
CA ARG A 434 6.59 -17.81 -14.13
C ARG A 434 5.85 -16.50 -14.37
N LEU A 435 6.15 -15.50 -13.55
CA LEU A 435 5.62 -14.15 -13.75
C LEU A 435 6.57 -13.34 -14.64
N MET A 436 5.97 -12.57 -15.53
CA MET A 436 6.66 -11.63 -16.42
C MET A 436 6.02 -10.26 -16.32
N ARG A 437 6.81 -9.21 -16.40
CA ARG A 437 6.28 -7.84 -16.42
C ARG A 437 5.61 -7.54 -17.77
N ARG A 438 4.48 -6.83 -17.71
CA ARG A 438 3.75 -6.35 -18.89
C ARG A 438 4.29 -5.00 -19.31
N LEU A 439 4.45 -4.77 -20.60
CA LEU A 439 4.84 -3.46 -21.12
C LEU A 439 3.75 -2.43 -20.83
N CYS A 440 4.18 -1.24 -20.43
CA CYS A 440 3.27 -0.12 -20.24
C CYS A 440 2.65 0.29 -21.58
N GLN A 441 1.32 0.26 -21.67
CA GLN A 441 0.60 0.60 -22.91
C GLN A 441 0.81 2.05 -23.35
N ASN A 442 1.10 2.95 -22.41
CA ASN A 442 1.25 4.38 -22.67
C ASN A 442 2.61 4.77 -23.25
N CYS A 443 3.68 4.02 -22.92
CA CYS A 443 5.05 4.38 -23.31
C CYS A 443 5.81 3.27 -24.05
N ARG A 444 5.17 2.13 -24.35
CA ARG A 444 5.81 1.09 -25.19
C ARG A 444 6.14 1.65 -26.57
N GLN A 445 7.32 1.32 -27.07
CA GLN A 445 7.78 1.79 -28.37
C GLN A 445 7.85 0.62 -29.35
N PRO A 446 7.21 0.74 -30.52
CA PRO A 446 7.34 -0.26 -31.56
C PRO A 446 8.72 -0.19 -32.21
N TYR A 447 9.28 -1.34 -32.57
CA TYR A 447 10.48 -1.43 -33.39
C TYR A 447 10.39 -2.62 -34.34
N LYS A 448 11.06 -2.49 -35.48
CA LYS A 448 11.22 -3.61 -36.43
C LYS A 448 12.38 -4.48 -35.94
N PRO A 449 12.15 -5.77 -35.64
CA PRO A 449 13.22 -6.65 -35.21
C PRO A 449 14.14 -7.03 -36.37
N ASP A 450 15.44 -7.14 -36.08
CA ASP A 450 16.42 -7.62 -37.06
C ASP A 450 16.22 -9.12 -37.35
N ALA A 451 16.51 -9.55 -38.58
CA ALA A 451 16.36 -10.95 -38.98
C ALA A 451 17.17 -11.91 -38.09
N ALA A 452 18.36 -11.49 -37.64
CA ALA A 452 19.19 -12.25 -36.71
C ALA A 452 18.54 -12.42 -35.33
N MET A 453 17.78 -11.42 -34.86
CA MET A 453 17.02 -11.50 -33.60
C MET A 453 15.87 -12.49 -33.74
N LEU A 454 15.12 -12.44 -34.85
CA LEU A 454 14.02 -13.38 -35.11
C LEU A 454 14.51 -14.83 -35.20
N GLN A 455 15.65 -15.06 -35.86
CA GLN A 455 16.27 -16.38 -35.94
C GLN A 455 16.67 -16.91 -34.56
N LYS A 456 17.28 -16.08 -33.70
CA LYS A 456 17.63 -16.45 -32.31
C LYS A 456 16.40 -16.78 -31.47
N LEU A 457 15.26 -16.12 -31.72
CA LEU A 457 13.99 -16.39 -31.04
C LEU A 457 13.23 -17.58 -31.63
N GLY A 458 13.72 -18.19 -32.71
CA GLY A 458 13.04 -19.29 -33.40
C GLY A 458 11.73 -18.86 -34.06
N LEU A 459 11.61 -17.58 -34.43
CA LEU A 459 10.43 -17.01 -35.07
C LEU A 459 10.62 -16.91 -36.59
N PRO A 460 9.61 -17.25 -37.40
CA PRO A 460 9.68 -17.06 -38.85
C PRO A 460 9.66 -15.56 -39.18
N ALA A 461 10.61 -15.13 -40.01
CA ALA A 461 10.81 -13.73 -40.38
C ALA A 461 9.55 -13.09 -41.01
N ASP A 462 8.75 -13.88 -41.71
CA ASP A 462 7.59 -13.41 -42.45
C ASP A 462 6.36 -13.12 -41.57
N ARG A 463 6.31 -13.64 -40.33
CA ARG A 463 5.13 -13.50 -39.45
C ARG A 463 5.23 -12.36 -38.44
N VAL A 464 6.42 -11.87 -38.13
CA VAL A 464 6.63 -10.88 -37.05
C VAL A 464 7.17 -9.59 -37.63
N GLN A 465 6.27 -8.66 -37.95
CA GLN A 465 6.63 -7.37 -38.55
C GLN A 465 7.10 -6.34 -37.51
N GLN A 466 6.64 -6.46 -36.26
CA GLN A 466 6.86 -5.47 -35.22
C GLN A 466 6.94 -6.11 -33.85
N LEU A 467 7.90 -5.68 -33.04
CA LEU A 467 7.99 -5.99 -31.60
C LEU A 467 7.95 -4.69 -30.80
N PHE A 468 7.81 -4.82 -29.47
CA PHE A 468 7.74 -3.67 -28.57
C PHE A 468 8.87 -3.69 -27.56
N LYS A 469 9.46 -2.52 -27.32
CA LYS A 469 10.46 -2.27 -26.29
C LYS A 469 9.91 -1.33 -25.20
N LYS A 470 10.53 -1.35 -24.03
CA LYS A 470 10.21 -0.44 -22.93
C LYS A 470 10.62 0.99 -23.34
N GLY A 471 9.74 1.99 -23.14
CA GLY A 471 10.07 3.39 -23.39
C GLY A 471 10.38 4.18 -22.12
N GLY A 472 9.53 4.06 -21.09
CA GLY A 472 9.69 4.77 -19.81
C GLY A 472 9.35 6.27 -19.87
N GLN A 473 9.37 6.88 -21.06
CA GLN A 473 9.07 8.29 -21.27
C GLN A 473 7.88 8.47 -22.22
N VAL A 474 7.14 9.55 -22.03
CA VAL A 474 6.03 10.00 -22.88
C VAL A 474 6.28 11.43 -23.34
N LEU A 475 5.80 11.80 -24.53
CA LEU A 475 5.92 13.16 -25.03
C LEU A 475 4.72 13.98 -24.55
N ILE A 476 4.93 14.88 -23.59
CA ILE A 476 3.93 15.85 -23.14
C ILE A 476 4.33 17.21 -23.71
N LYS A 477 3.50 17.77 -24.60
CA LYS A 477 3.78 19.03 -25.30
C LYS A 477 5.14 19.02 -26.03
N ASN A 478 5.46 17.92 -26.71
CA ASN A 478 6.73 17.68 -27.43
C ASN A 478 7.99 17.69 -26.55
N LYS A 479 7.86 17.59 -25.22
CA LYS A 479 8.98 17.38 -24.30
C LYS A 479 8.94 15.95 -23.74
N PRO A 480 10.09 15.25 -23.66
CA PRO A 480 10.14 13.96 -23.02
C PRO A 480 9.93 14.14 -21.53
N ASP A 481 8.90 13.50 -21.00
CA ASP A 481 8.60 13.46 -19.57
C ASP A 481 8.52 11.99 -19.10
N ILE A 482 8.70 11.76 -17.81
CA ILE A 482 8.59 10.43 -17.20
C ILE A 482 7.13 9.98 -17.34
N CYS A 483 6.93 8.76 -17.84
CA CYS A 483 5.57 8.22 -17.97
C CYS A 483 4.90 8.13 -16.58
N PRO A 484 3.79 8.86 -16.34
CA PRO A 484 3.13 8.89 -15.03
C PRO A 484 2.44 7.56 -14.69
N ALA A 485 2.14 6.72 -15.69
CA ALA A 485 1.52 5.42 -15.45
C ALA A 485 2.52 4.38 -14.90
N CYS A 486 3.74 4.35 -15.43
CA CYS A 486 4.76 3.37 -15.03
C CYS A 486 5.89 3.96 -14.19
N ASN A 487 5.85 5.25 -13.85
CA ASN A 487 6.89 5.96 -13.12
C ASN A 487 8.29 5.76 -13.73
N GLY A 488 8.37 5.73 -15.06
CA GLY A 488 9.64 5.55 -15.79
C GLY A 488 10.11 4.11 -15.97
N SER A 489 9.48 3.11 -15.33
CA SER A 489 9.93 1.71 -15.41
C SER A 489 9.77 1.09 -16.81
N GLY A 490 8.82 1.59 -17.60
CA GLY A 490 8.42 1.02 -18.89
C GLY A 490 7.54 -0.23 -18.79
N TYR A 491 7.24 -0.70 -17.58
CA TYR A 491 6.37 -1.85 -17.30
C TYR A 491 5.20 -1.47 -16.41
N PHE A 492 4.07 -2.17 -16.54
CA PHE A 492 2.88 -1.94 -15.73
C PHE A 492 2.16 -3.26 -15.46
N GLY A 493 2.36 -3.80 -14.26
CA GLY A 493 1.76 -5.06 -13.84
C GLY A 493 2.50 -6.28 -14.37
N MET A 494 1.97 -7.46 -14.03
CA MET A 494 2.55 -8.75 -14.38
C MET A 494 1.55 -9.63 -15.13
N ILE A 495 2.07 -10.64 -15.83
CA ILE A 495 1.31 -11.70 -16.47
C ILE A 495 2.01 -13.04 -16.21
N GLY A 496 1.21 -14.09 -16.00
CA GLY A 496 1.71 -15.44 -15.90
C GLY A 496 2.03 -16.01 -17.28
N VAL A 497 3.15 -16.71 -17.38
CA VAL A 497 3.45 -17.60 -18.50
C VAL A 497 3.47 -19.00 -17.93
N TYR A 498 2.87 -19.93 -18.68
CA TYR A 498 2.66 -21.30 -18.22
C TYR A 498 3.23 -22.33 -19.19
N GLU A 499 3.80 -23.38 -18.62
CA GLU A 499 4.15 -24.60 -19.33
C GLU A 499 3.32 -25.73 -18.72
N LEU A 500 2.63 -26.49 -19.56
CA LEU A 500 1.70 -27.51 -19.13
C LEU A 500 1.98 -28.81 -19.88
N ILE A 501 2.19 -29.88 -19.14
CA ILE A 501 2.40 -31.22 -19.69
C ILE A 501 1.37 -32.16 -19.02
N PRO A 502 0.26 -32.48 -19.71
CA PRO A 502 -0.64 -33.54 -19.26
C PRO A 502 0.06 -34.89 -19.39
N ILE A 503 -0.10 -35.73 -18.37
CA ILE A 503 0.57 -37.03 -18.25
C ILE A 503 -0.43 -38.14 -18.58
N GLU A 504 -0.26 -38.75 -19.76
CA GLU A 504 -1.02 -39.92 -20.20
C GLU A 504 -0.13 -41.16 -20.17
N LYS A 505 -0.64 -42.31 -20.64
CA LYS A 505 0.08 -43.59 -20.62
C LYS A 505 1.45 -43.50 -21.29
N ALA A 506 1.57 -42.80 -22.43
CA ALA A 506 2.84 -42.67 -23.14
C ALA A 506 3.86 -41.85 -22.34
N GLU A 507 3.45 -40.73 -21.77
CA GLU A 507 4.33 -39.90 -20.94
C GLU A 507 4.76 -40.64 -19.68
N ARG A 508 3.89 -41.43 -19.05
CA ARG A 508 4.25 -42.24 -17.87
C ARG A 508 5.42 -43.19 -18.17
N GLU A 509 5.40 -43.88 -19.30
CA GLU A 509 6.48 -44.79 -19.70
C GLU A 509 7.80 -44.03 -20.00
N LEU A 510 7.71 -42.83 -20.57
CA LEU A 510 8.87 -41.96 -20.77
C LEU A 510 9.47 -41.49 -19.44
N ILE A 511 8.64 -41.24 -18.44
CA ILE A 511 9.10 -40.84 -17.10
C ILE A 511 9.78 -42.02 -16.39
N LYS A 512 9.19 -43.23 -16.48
CA LYS A 512 9.78 -44.46 -15.92
C LYS A 512 11.17 -44.76 -16.47
N THR A 513 11.35 -44.58 -17.78
CA THR A 513 12.65 -44.77 -18.45
C THR A 513 13.62 -43.60 -18.23
N GLY A 514 13.19 -42.52 -17.58
CA GLY A 514 14.01 -41.32 -17.35
C GLY A 514 14.27 -40.48 -18.61
N ASN A 515 13.57 -40.73 -19.72
CA ASN A 515 13.82 -40.07 -21.00
C ASN A 515 13.10 -38.71 -21.11
N LEU A 516 13.66 -37.73 -20.39
CA LEU A 516 13.19 -36.35 -20.38
C LEU A 516 13.21 -35.63 -21.75
N PRO A 517 14.22 -35.84 -22.62
CA PRO A 517 14.18 -35.30 -23.98
C PRO A 517 12.98 -35.80 -24.78
N ALA A 518 12.66 -37.08 -24.70
CA ALA A 518 11.49 -37.66 -25.36
C ALA A 518 10.17 -37.10 -24.78
N LEU A 519 10.11 -36.86 -23.48
CA LEU A 519 8.94 -36.22 -22.84
C LEU A 519 8.68 -34.82 -23.40
N ARG A 520 9.73 -33.99 -23.55
CA ARG A 520 9.63 -32.68 -24.22
C ARG A 520 9.21 -32.81 -25.68
N ALA A 521 9.74 -33.79 -26.41
CA ALA A 521 9.36 -34.05 -27.79
C ALA A 521 7.88 -34.43 -27.91
N SER A 522 7.35 -35.24 -26.98
CA SER A 522 5.91 -35.56 -26.91
C SER A 522 5.05 -34.33 -26.70
N ALA A 523 5.41 -33.46 -25.74
CA ALA A 523 4.72 -32.20 -25.50
C ALA A 523 4.70 -31.31 -26.77
N LYS A 524 5.83 -31.21 -27.47
CA LYS A 524 5.94 -30.46 -28.73
C LYS A 524 5.05 -31.07 -29.84
N LYS A 525 4.98 -32.40 -29.95
CA LYS A 525 4.10 -33.10 -30.91
C LYS A 525 2.63 -32.80 -30.67
N ARG A 526 2.23 -32.61 -29.41
CA ARG A 526 0.88 -32.20 -29.01
C ARG A 526 0.63 -30.69 -29.11
N GLN A 527 1.57 -29.93 -29.71
CA GLN A 527 1.49 -28.48 -29.87
C GLN A 527 1.36 -27.71 -28.55
N LEU A 528 1.85 -28.30 -27.45
CA LEU A 528 1.92 -27.62 -26.17
C LEU A 528 3.16 -26.72 -26.16
N PRO A 529 3.01 -25.40 -25.96
CA PRO A 529 4.15 -24.49 -25.99
C PRO A 529 5.05 -24.77 -24.78
N THR A 530 6.37 -24.79 -25.02
CA THR A 530 7.34 -24.76 -23.93
C THR A 530 7.28 -23.42 -23.21
N MET A 531 7.86 -23.34 -22.01
CA MET A 531 7.91 -22.08 -21.25
C MET A 531 8.47 -20.90 -22.07
N GLN A 532 9.57 -21.16 -22.79
CA GLN A 532 10.21 -20.16 -23.63
C GLN A 532 9.33 -19.78 -24.83
N GLN A 533 8.68 -20.76 -25.48
CA GLN A 533 7.78 -20.48 -26.59
C GLN A 533 6.58 -19.65 -26.14
N ALA A 534 5.96 -20.00 -25.01
CA ALA A 534 4.85 -19.24 -24.43
C ALA A 534 5.27 -17.80 -24.10
N ALA A 535 6.47 -17.59 -23.53
CA ALA A 535 6.99 -16.25 -23.25
C ALA A 535 7.25 -15.43 -24.52
N ILE A 536 7.81 -16.05 -25.56
CA ILE A 536 8.06 -15.40 -26.85
C ILE A 536 6.74 -15.03 -27.54
N LEU A 537 5.72 -15.90 -27.49
CA LEU A 537 4.39 -15.59 -28.03
C LEU A 537 3.81 -14.32 -27.38
N ARG A 538 3.96 -14.16 -26.06
CA ARG A 538 3.54 -12.93 -25.35
C ARG A 538 4.33 -11.69 -25.77
N ALA A 539 5.60 -11.85 -26.14
CA ALA A 539 6.39 -10.74 -26.66
C ALA A 539 5.95 -10.35 -28.09
N VAL A 540 5.59 -11.34 -28.92
CA VAL A 540 5.03 -11.11 -30.27
C VAL A 540 3.65 -10.44 -30.20
N GLU A 541 2.81 -10.81 -29.23
CA GLU A 541 1.53 -10.13 -28.95
C GLU A 541 1.71 -8.67 -28.43
N GLY A 542 2.95 -8.26 -28.13
CA GLY A 542 3.24 -6.93 -27.58
C GLY A 542 2.81 -6.74 -26.13
N VAL A 543 2.57 -7.84 -25.40
CA VAL A 543 2.24 -7.84 -23.97
C VAL A 543 3.49 -7.63 -23.12
N THR A 544 4.62 -8.21 -23.52
CA THR A 544 5.92 -8.08 -22.84
C THR A 544 7.05 -7.78 -23.84
N SER A 545 8.26 -7.57 -23.36
CA SER A 545 9.44 -7.29 -24.18
C SER A 545 10.34 -8.52 -24.33
N VAL A 546 11.17 -8.54 -25.37
CA VAL A 546 12.21 -9.59 -25.53
C VAL A 546 13.22 -9.55 -24.39
N GLU A 547 13.58 -8.35 -23.89
CA GLU A 547 14.46 -8.19 -22.73
C GLU A 547 13.89 -8.91 -21.50
N GLU A 548 12.58 -8.79 -21.27
CA GLU A 548 11.91 -9.44 -20.15
C GLU A 548 11.85 -10.96 -20.30
N VAL A 549 11.60 -11.45 -21.52
CA VAL A 549 11.70 -12.89 -21.85
C VAL A 549 13.10 -13.40 -21.49
N MET A 550 14.14 -12.72 -21.94
CA MET A 550 15.52 -13.11 -21.66
C MET A 550 15.82 -13.07 -20.16
N ARG A 551 15.39 -12.04 -19.42
CA ARG A 551 15.58 -11.94 -17.97
C ARG A 551 14.98 -13.13 -17.22
N VAL A 552 13.71 -13.44 -17.50
CA VAL A 552 12.97 -14.48 -16.78
C VAL A 552 13.46 -15.88 -17.19
N MET A 553 13.87 -16.07 -18.45
CA MET A 553 14.41 -17.35 -18.93
C MET A 553 15.86 -17.60 -18.52
N ALA A 554 16.74 -16.58 -18.49
CA ALA A 554 18.15 -16.73 -18.15
C ALA A 554 18.39 -17.17 -16.69
N SER A 555 17.45 -16.89 -15.79
CA SER A 555 17.52 -17.30 -14.39
C SER A 555 17.51 -18.83 -14.16
N SER A 556 17.37 -19.65 -15.21
CA SER A 556 17.48 -21.12 -15.13
C SER A 556 18.93 -21.63 -15.14
N SER A 557 19.92 -20.82 -15.52
CA SER A 557 21.32 -21.28 -15.69
C SER A 557 22.27 -20.93 -14.55
N SER A 558 21.85 -20.15 -13.55
CA SER A 558 22.69 -19.82 -12.39
C SER A 558 22.04 -20.33 -11.11
N GLY A 559 22.60 -21.41 -10.55
CA GLY A 559 22.41 -21.77 -9.14
C GLY A 559 23.03 -20.67 -8.27
N ALA A 560 22.29 -19.59 -8.03
CA ALA A 560 22.58 -18.71 -6.91
C ALA A 560 22.04 -19.41 -5.66
N PRO A 561 22.85 -19.58 -4.60
CA PRO A 561 22.37 -20.16 -3.36
C PRO A 561 21.28 -19.24 -2.81
N SER A 562 20.13 -19.84 -2.53
CA SER A 562 19.10 -19.27 -1.66
C SER A 562 19.75 -18.96 -0.31
N GLN A 563 20.23 -17.72 -0.12
CA GLN A 563 20.54 -17.19 1.20
C GLN A 563 19.22 -16.99 1.94
N ALA A 564 18.73 -18.06 2.56
CA ALA A 564 17.80 -18.11 3.70
C ALA A 564 17.27 -19.54 3.87
N ALA A 565 18.17 -20.47 4.17
CA ALA A 565 17.82 -21.75 4.78
C ALA A 565 18.87 -22.03 5.84
N THR A 566 18.75 -21.36 6.98
CA THR A 566 19.54 -21.66 8.17
C THR A 566 19.21 -23.09 8.59
N GLN A 567 20.16 -23.98 8.34
CA GLN A 567 20.16 -25.35 8.82
C GLN A 567 20.07 -25.34 10.34
N VAL A 568 18.96 -25.81 10.90
CA VAL A 568 18.93 -26.34 12.26
C VAL A 568 19.66 -27.68 12.20
N LYS A 569 20.98 -27.65 12.38
CA LYS A 569 21.73 -28.84 12.80
C LYS A 569 21.54 -28.97 14.31
N ALA A 570 20.67 -29.89 14.72
CA ALA A 570 20.68 -30.42 16.07
C ALA A 570 22.02 -31.13 16.29
N GLY A 571 22.89 -30.49 17.08
CA GLY A 571 24.08 -31.14 17.63
C GLY A 571 23.65 -32.11 18.73
N ALA A 572 23.88 -33.39 18.49
CA ALA A 572 24.00 -34.38 19.54
C ALA A 572 25.42 -34.26 20.14
N SER A 573 25.52 -33.92 21.43
CA SER A 573 26.53 -34.44 22.37
C SER A 573 26.52 -33.65 23.69
N ALA A 574 26.49 -34.41 24.79
CA ALA A 574 26.59 -34.06 26.21
C ALA A 574 25.28 -33.69 26.91
#